data_AF-A0A1F3Y544-F1
#
_entry.id   AF-A0A1F3Y544-F1
#
_cell.length_a   1.000
_cell.length_b   1.000
_cell.length_c   1.000
_cell.angle_alpha   90.00
_cell.angle_beta   90.00
_cell.angle_gamma   90.00
#
_symmetry.space_group_name_H-M   'P 1'
#
loop_
_entity.id
_entity.type
_entity.pdbx_description
1 polymer ?
#
loop_
_entity_poly.entity_id
_entity_poly.type
_entity_poly.pdbx_seq_one_letter_code
_entity_poly.pdbx_strand_id
1 'polypeptide(L)'
;MDGAPEVGVPYPVIQRKDEVGDELVCDDCAKAEDCKYLPDWDETQFLVLVPEHLQNGLRGYFVHGHIPGDFLTSVLENDLLEAVTRADEDSFSGLRGLVIFLWNYTPSSAWGSRENVGQWVEERKE
;
A
#
# COMPACT_ATOMS: atom_id res chain seq x y z
N MET A 1 -1.01 -19.33 -39.19
CA MET A 1 -1.66 -20.01 -38.05
C MET A 1 -1.13 -19.35 -36.82
N ASP A 2 -1.90 -18.33 -36.41
CA ASP A 2 -2.13 -17.89 -35.04
C ASP A 2 -0.93 -17.36 -34.24
N GLY A 3 -0.65 -16.08 -34.46
CA GLY A 3 0.10 -15.25 -33.53
C GLY A 3 -0.71 -15.02 -32.27
N ALA A 4 -0.10 -15.29 -31.12
CA ALA A 4 -0.63 -14.91 -29.82
C ALA A 4 -0.73 -13.37 -29.73
N PRO A 5 -1.79 -12.81 -29.14
CA PRO A 5 -1.89 -11.37 -28.94
C PRO A 5 -0.89 -10.93 -27.87
N GLU A 6 0.03 -10.03 -28.25
CA GLU A 6 0.85 -9.30 -27.30
C GLU A 6 -0.06 -8.37 -26.47
N VAL A 7 -0.57 -8.88 -25.35
CA VAL A 7 -1.14 -8.04 -24.29
C VAL A 7 0.01 -7.42 -23.51
N GLY A 8 0.61 -6.39 -24.09
CA GLY A 8 1.52 -5.49 -23.41
C GLY A 8 0.76 -4.75 -22.31
N VAL A 9 0.93 -5.20 -21.07
CA VAL A 9 0.50 -4.42 -19.90
C VAL A 9 1.38 -3.15 -19.82
N PRO A 10 0.80 -1.94 -19.89
CA PRO A 10 1.54 -0.69 -20.10
C PRO A 10 2.00 -0.12 -18.77
N TYR A 11 2.74 -0.89 -17.97
CA TYR A 11 3.30 -0.32 -16.74
C TYR A 11 4.65 0.32 -17.06
N PRO A 12 4.83 1.63 -16.80
CA PRO A 12 6.12 2.27 -16.95
C PRO A 12 7.14 1.59 -16.02
N VAL A 13 8.33 1.33 -16.53
CA VAL A 13 9.48 0.85 -15.74
C VAL A 13 9.99 2.06 -14.95
N ILE A 14 9.65 2.15 -13.67
CA ILE A 14 10.05 3.26 -12.81
C ILE A 14 11.37 2.89 -12.13
N GLN A 15 12.39 3.73 -12.34
CA GLN A 15 13.73 3.50 -11.80
C GLN A 15 13.78 3.76 -10.29
N ARG A 16 14.57 2.94 -9.58
CA ARG A 16 14.77 3.04 -8.14
C ARG A 16 15.30 4.42 -7.76
N LYS A 17 14.71 5.04 -6.75
CA LYS A 17 15.36 6.09 -5.97
C LYS A 17 15.87 5.43 -4.69
N ASP A 18 17.08 4.92 -4.79
CA ASP A 18 17.87 4.58 -3.62
C ASP A 18 18.21 5.90 -2.88
N GLU A 19 18.43 5.80 -1.57
CA GLU A 19 18.94 6.85 -0.66
C GLU A 19 17.89 7.82 -0.04
N VAL A 20 17.43 7.48 1.17
CA VAL A 20 17.60 8.28 2.41
C VAL A 20 17.08 7.44 3.59
N GLY A 21 17.93 7.26 4.58
CA GLY A 21 17.69 6.43 5.77
C GLY A 21 16.82 7.08 6.84
N ASP A 22 16.27 6.18 7.65
CA ASP A 22 16.12 6.19 9.10
C ASP A 22 15.61 7.45 9.83
N GLU A 23 14.63 7.18 10.71
CA GLU A 23 14.08 8.02 11.77
C GLU A 23 12.94 8.99 11.37
N LEU A 24 11.70 8.47 11.41
CA LEU A 24 10.48 9.28 11.36
C LEU A 24 9.68 9.13 12.66
N VAL A 25 10.07 9.88 13.68
CA VAL A 25 9.20 10.19 14.82
C VAL A 25 8.84 11.67 14.69
N CYS A 26 7.55 12.01 14.55
CA CYS A 26 7.10 13.41 14.68
C CYS A 26 6.37 13.61 16.01
N ASP A 27 7.01 14.33 16.92
CA ASP A 27 6.45 14.78 18.19
C ASP A 27 5.50 16.01 18.05
N ASP A 28 5.28 16.52 16.82
CA ASP A 28 4.64 17.83 16.60
C ASP A 28 3.40 17.82 15.68
N CYS A 29 2.89 16.65 15.27
CA CYS A 29 1.81 16.56 14.30
C CYS A 29 0.42 16.58 14.98
N ALA A 30 -0.06 17.75 15.41
CA ALA A 30 -1.34 17.90 16.13
C ALA A 30 -2.60 17.44 15.36
N LYS A 31 -2.50 17.19 14.04
CA LYS A 31 -3.51 16.53 13.19
C LYS A 31 -2.84 15.84 12.00
N ALA A 32 -3.35 14.66 11.63
CA ALA A 32 -2.90 13.89 10.48
C ALA A 32 -2.98 14.62 9.12
N GLU A 33 -3.85 15.64 8.99
CA GLU A 33 -3.97 16.46 7.77
C GLU A 33 -2.79 17.41 7.53
N ASP A 34 -1.96 17.66 8.56
CA ASP A 34 -0.77 18.52 8.51
C ASP A 34 0.55 17.71 8.66
N CYS A 35 0.48 16.38 8.64
CA CYS A 35 1.65 15.53 8.84
C CYS A 35 2.58 15.56 7.62
N LYS A 36 3.72 16.24 7.76
CA LYS A 36 4.80 16.35 6.75
C LYS A 36 5.47 15.01 6.39
N TYR A 37 5.10 13.93 7.10
CA TYR A 37 5.55 12.56 6.87
C TYR A 37 4.48 11.65 6.29
N LEU A 38 3.39 12.23 5.76
CA LEU A 38 2.67 11.53 4.71
C LEU A 38 3.72 11.13 3.67
N PRO A 39 3.89 9.83 3.40
CA PRO A 39 4.81 9.42 2.36
C PRO A 39 4.40 10.14 1.08
N ASP A 40 5.37 10.69 0.34
CA ASP A 40 5.19 11.38 -0.95
C ASP A 40 4.73 10.34 -1.99
N TRP A 41 3.53 9.81 -1.78
CA TRP A 41 2.90 8.93 -2.73
C TRP A 41 2.35 9.80 -3.83
N ASP A 42 2.72 9.45 -5.04
CA ASP A 42 2.07 10.02 -6.21
C ASP A 42 0.58 9.68 -6.16
N GLU A 43 -0.26 10.68 -5.84
CA GLU A 43 -1.71 10.52 -5.70
C GLU A 43 -2.34 9.99 -6.99
N THR A 44 -1.74 10.30 -8.14
CA THR A 44 -2.15 9.74 -9.43
C THR A 44 -1.94 8.23 -9.49
N GLN A 45 -0.78 7.74 -9.03
CA GLN A 45 -0.48 6.30 -8.99
C GLN A 45 -1.32 5.57 -7.97
N PHE A 46 -1.63 6.20 -6.83
CA PHE A 46 -2.55 5.63 -5.83
C PHE A 46 -3.94 5.37 -6.43
N LEU A 47 -4.52 6.36 -7.13
CA LEU A 47 -5.84 6.24 -7.74
C LEU A 47 -5.89 5.24 -8.90
N VAL A 48 -4.78 5.05 -9.61
CA VAL A 48 -4.69 4.12 -10.76
C VAL A 48 -4.43 2.67 -10.31
N LEU A 49 -3.60 2.47 -9.29
CA LEU A 49 -3.16 1.15 -8.86
C LEU A 49 -4.05 0.51 -7.79
N VAL A 50 -4.76 1.32 -6.99
CA VAL A 50 -5.60 0.85 -5.89
C VAL A 50 -7.08 1.00 -6.27
N PRO A 51 -7.87 -0.09 -6.25
CA PRO A 51 -9.31 -0.03 -6.48
C PRO A 51 -10.02 0.94 -5.53
N GLU A 52 -11.01 1.67 -6.05
CA GLU A 52 -11.70 2.76 -5.34
C GLU A 52 -12.25 2.34 -3.96
N HIS A 53 -12.85 1.16 -3.86
CA HIS A 53 -13.41 0.64 -2.60
C HIS A 53 -12.35 0.34 -1.53
N LEU A 54 -11.09 0.17 -1.92
CA LEU A 54 -9.97 -0.14 -1.03
C LEU A 54 -9.16 1.09 -0.64
N GLN A 55 -9.27 2.18 -1.41
CA GLN A 55 -8.50 3.41 -1.20
C GLN A 55 -8.72 4.00 0.19
N ASN A 56 -9.97 4.07 0.67
CA ASN A 56 -10.27 4.63 1.99
C ASN A 56 -9.66 3.82 3.13
N GLY A 57 -9.74 2.49 3.05
CA GLY A 57 -9.14 1.60 4.05
C GLY A 57 -7.62 1.71 4.07
N LEU A 58 -7.01 1.75 2.89
CA LEU A 58 -5.56 1.87 2.76
C LEU A 58 -5.08 3.26 3.24
N ARG A 59 -5.77 4.34 2.88
CA ARG A 59 -5.47 5.69 3.37
C ARG A 59 -5.58 5.75 4.90
N GLY A 60 -6.64 5.21 5.48
CA GLY A 60 -6.80 5.15 6.94
C GLY A 60 -5.67 4.43 7.65
N TYR A 61 -5.19 3.33 7.07
CA TYR A 61 -4.05 2.57 7.59
C TYR A 61 -2.75 3.38 7.63
N PHE A 62 -2.37 3.99 6.51
CA PHE A 62 -1.08 4.67 6.45
C PHE A 62 -1.08 6.05 7.12
N VAL A 63 -2.21 6.75 7.11
CA VAL A 63 -2.34 8.09 7.70
C VAL A 63 -2.60 8.02 9.21
N HIS A 64 -3.53 7.16 9.64
CA HIS A 64 -4.01 7.13 11.03
C HIS A 64 -3.64 5.85 11.78
N GLY A 65 -2.95 4.90 11.15
CA GLY A 65 -2.69 3.59 11.77
C GLY A 65 -3.95 2.76 11.99
N HIS A 66 -5.05 3.02 11.27
CA HIS A 66 -6.27 2.23 11.44
C HIS A 66 -6.11 0.86 10.76
N ILE A 67 -6.40 -0.21 11.49
CA ILE A 67 -6.39 -1.56 10.93
C ILE A 67 -7.49 -1.65 9.86
N PRO A 68 -7.14 -1.95 8.59
CA PRO A 68 -8.12 -2.04 7.52
C PRO A 68 -8.86 -3.40 7.58
N GLY A 69 -9.77 -3.63 6.64
CA GLY A 69 -10.49 -4.91 6.53
C GLY A 69 -9.56 -6.10 6.27
N ASP A 70 -10.05 -7.31 6.53
CA ASP A 70 -9.26 -8.55 6.54
C ASP A 70 -8.49 -8.81 5.24
N PHE A 71 -9.06 -8.45 4.08
CA PHE A 71 -8.38 -8.54 2.79
C PHE A 71 -7.12 -7.67 2.76
N LEU A 72 -7.26 -6.37 3.01
CA LEU A 72 -6.13 -5.43 2.99
C LEU A 72 -5.09 -5.78 4.06
N THR A 73 -5.54 -6.21 5.24
CA THR A 73 -4.64 -6.67 6.29
C THR A 73 -3.81 -7.85 5.81
N SER A 74 -4.43 -8.84 5.12
CA SER A 74 -3.70 -9.98 4.56
C SER A 74 -2.68 -9.56 3.49
N VAL A 75 -3.04 -8.58 2.63
CA VAL A 75 -2.12 -8.01 1.63
C VAL A 75 -0.94 -7.29 2.29
N LEU A 76 -1.19 -6.49 3.33
CA LEU A 76 -0.15 -5.78 4.09
C LEU A 76 0.75 -6.73 4.87
N GLU A 77 0.20 -7.83 5.41
CA GLU A 77 0.95 -8.88 6.12
C GLU A 77 1.74 -9.80 5.15
N ASN A 78 1.62 -9.59 3.84
CA ASN A 78 2.19 -10.45 2.79
C ASN A 78 1.70 -11.91 2.85
N ASP A 79 0.46 -12.12 3.32
CA ASP A 79 -0.22 -13.41 3.29
C ASP A 79 -1.09 -13.51 2.02
N LEU A 80 -0.45 -13.95 0.93
CA LEU A 80 -1.12 -14.08 -0.37
C LEU A 80 -2.25 -15.11 -0.34
N LEU A 81 -2.12 -16.17 0.48
CA LEU A 81 -3.14 -17.22 0.55
C LEU A 81 -4.44 -16.66 1.12
N GLU A 82 -4.34 -15.97 2.25
CA GLU A 82 -5.49 -15.34 2.89
C GLU A 82 -6.04 -14.17 2.06
N ALA A 83 -5.16 -13.38 1.42
CA ALA A 83 -5.59 -12.30 0.54
C ALA A 83 -6.43 -12.82 -0.63
N VAL A 84 -6.00 -13.89 -1.31
CA VAL A 84 -6.75 -14.46 -2.44
C VAL A 84 -8.05 -15.13 -1.97
N THR A 85 -8.03 -15.77 -0.81
CA THR A 85 -9.22 -16.46 -0.27
C THR A 85 -10.32 -15.47 0.14
N ARG A 86 -9.94 -14.28 0.59
CA ARG A 86 -10.86 -13.23 1.06
C ARG A 86 -11.23 -12.20 0.00
N ALA A 87 -10.57 -12.21 -1.16
CA ALA A 87 -10.80 -11.24 -2.21
C ALA A 87 -12.17 -11.45 -2.88
N ASP A 88 -12.93 -10.37 -3.02
CA ASP A 88 -13.97 -10.24 -4.03
C ASP A 88 -13.36 -10.10 -5.44
N GLU A 89 -14.19 -10.22 -6.48
CA GLU A 89 -13.74 -10.19 -7.89
C GLU A 89 -12.96 -8.90 -8.23
N ASP A 90 -13.44 -7.75 -7.74
CA ASP A 90 -12.81 -6.45 -7.96
C ASP A 90 -11.49 -6.34 -7.19
N SER A 91 -11.46 -6.73 -5.92
CA SER A 91 -10.24 -6.78 -5.09
C SER A 91 -9.17 -7.70 -5.67
N PHE A 92 -9.57 -8.86 -6.20
CA PHE A 92 -8.65 -9.80 -6.82
C PHE A 92 -8.04 -9.22 -8.10
N SER A 93 -8.85 -8.54 -8.92
CA SER A 93 -8.37 -7.87 -10.13
C SER A 93 -7.35 -6.76 -9.82
N GLY A 94 -7.55 -6.05 -8.70
CA GLY A 94 -6.68 -4.97 -8.23
C GLY A 94 -5.45 -5.42 -7.43
N LEU A 95 -5.34 -6.70 -7.08
CA LEU A 95 -4.28 -7.21 -6.20
C LEU A 95 -2.88 -6.91 -6.75
N ARG A 96 -2.68 -7.05 -8.07
CA ARG A 96 -1.40 -6.74 -8.71
C ARG A 96 -1.04 -5.26 -8.58
N GLY A 97 -2.03 -4.37 -8.74
CA GLY A 97 -1.84 -2.93 -8.58
C GLY A 97 -1.47 -2.56 -7.15
N LEU A 98 -2.16 -3.16 -6.18
CA LEU A 98 -1.84 -3.04 -4.74
C LEU A 98 -0.40 -3.44 -4.43
N VAL A 99 0.07 -4.60 -4.92
CA VAL A 99 1.45 -5.05 -4.67
C VAL A 99 2.48 -4.09 -5.28
N ILE A 100 2.22 -3.60 -6.50
CA ILE A 100 3.09 -2.60 -7.16
C ILE A 100 3.10 -1.30 -6.35
N PHE A 101 1.93 -0.88 -5.86
CA PHE A 101 1.80 0.32 -5.04
C PHE A 101 2.63 0.20 -3.75
N LEU A 102 2.43 -0.89 -3.01
CA LEU A 102 3.15 -1.16 -1.77
C LEU A 102 4.67 -1.19 -1.98
N TRP A 103 5.12 -1.93 -3.00
CA TRP A 103 6.54 -2.11 -3.27
C TRP A 103 7.26 -0.82 -3.67
N ASN A 104 6.63 0.04 -4.48
CA ASN A 104 7.32 1.18 -5.09
C ASN A 104 7.10 2.51 -4.36
N TYR A 105 5.97 2.68 -3.67
CA TYR A 105 5.58 3.98 -3.13
C TYR A 105 5.50 4.00 -1.61
N THR A 106 5.36 2.85 -0.95
CA THR A 106 5.16 2.82 0.50
C THR A 106 6.43 2.43 1.26
N PRO A 107 6.64 2.93 2.49
CA PRO A 107 7.79 2.55 3.29
C PRO A 107 7.74 1.06 3.63
N SER A 108 8.90 0.40 3.57
CA SER A 108 9.01 -1.05 3.80
C SER A 108 8.69 -1.46 5.25
N SER A 109 8.76 -0.54 6.21
CA SER A 109 8.37 -0.78 7.61
C SER A 109 6.86 -0.84 7.82
N ALA A 110 6.06 -0.38 6.86
CA ALA A 110 4.60 -0.33 6.98
C ALA A 110 3.90 -1.62 6.51
N TRP A 111 4.60 -2.60 5.95
CA TRP A 111 4.02 -3.83 5.42
C TRP A 111 5.06 -4.95 5.37
N GLY A 112 4.68 -6.12 4.89
CA GLY A 112 5.56 -7.27 4.64
C GLY A 112 5.52 -8.36 5.72
N SER A 113 5.10 -8.02 6.93
CA SER A 113 4.89 -8.97 8.03
C SER A 113 3.84 -8.44 9.00
N ARG A 114 3.20 -9.34 9.76
CA ARG A 114 2.29 -8.96 10.85
C ARG A 114 2.95 -8.05 11.89
N GLU A 115 4.24 -8.26 12.17
CA GLU A 115 4.97 -7.45 13.14
C GLU A 115 5.14 -6.02 12.63
N ASN A 116 5.56 -5.83 11.37
CA ASN A 116 5.68 -4.53 10.74
C ASN A 116 4.33 -3.79 10.72
N VAL A 117 3.26 -4.48 10.34
CA VAL A 117 1.90 -3.91 10.34
C VAL A 117 1.46 -3.50 11.73
N GLY A 118 1.68 -4.36 12.73
CA GLY A 118 1.37 -4.08 14.12
C GLY A 118 2.15 -2.89 14.68
N GLN A 119 3.45 -2.83 14.41
CA GLN A 119 4.32 -1.73 14.83
C GLN A 119 3.88 -0.42 14.16
N TRP A 120 3.62 -0.43 12.85
CA TRP A 120 3.18 0.75 12.11
C TRP A 120 1.88 1.35 12.65
N VAL A 121 0.94 0.48 13.02
CA VAL A 121 -0.33 0.85 13.67
C VAL A 121 -0.09 1.44 15.04
N GLU A 122 0.76 0.81 15.86
CA GLU A 122 1.03 1.25 17.23
C GLU A 122 1.74 2.60 17.27
N GLU A 123 2.69 2.85 16.37
CA GLU A 123 3.38 4.14 16.22
C GLU A 123 2.43 5.31 15.89
N ARG A 124 1.22 5.01 15.38
CA ARG A 124 0.24 5.99 14.90
C ARG A 124 -1.07 5.99 15.71
N LYS A 125 -1.20 5.11 16.70
CA LYS A 125 -2.31 5.15 17.66
C LYS A 125 -2.07 6.30 18.65
N GLU A 126 -2.84 7.37 18.49
CA GLU A 126 -3.03 8.41 19.51
C GLU A 126 -4.16 8.06 20.48
#